data_AF-A0A947K7K4-F1
#
_entry.id   AF-A0A947K7K4-F1
#
_cell.length_a   1.000
_cell.length_b   1.000
_cell.length_c   1.000
_cell.angle_alpha   90.00
_cell.angle_beta   90.00
_cell.angle_gamma   90.00
#
_symmetry.space_group_name_H-M   'P 1'
#
loop_
_entity.id
_entity.type
_entity.pdbx_description
1 polymer ?
#
loop_
_entity_poly.entity_id
_entity_poly.type
_entity_poly.pdbx_seq_one_letter_code
_entity_poly.pdbx_strand_id
1 'polypeptide(L)'
;MTILCRLKKHLGIIQMMKFRILYISLTMLLVSCSVGPAEYASHKSSEGNEAQRVEILSESAFLVTIRHNQSGEKKAMSYSFEKCKSIGRKSVYENTLRQYGSDIISTWKCVELGSL
;
A
#
# COMPACT_ATOMS: atom_id res chain seq x y z
N MET A 1 -38.63 -50.58 4.85
CA MET A 1 -37.17 -50.47 5.11
C MET A 1 -36.45 -49.54 4.10
N THR A 2 -37.13 -48.51 3.57
CA THR A 2 -36.61 -47.68 2.44
C THR A 2 -36.44 -46.19 2.79
N ILE A 3 -37.09 -45.69 3.84
CA ILE A 3 -37.08 -44.27 4.23
C ILE A 3 -35.81 -43.92 5.03
N LEU A 4 -35.36 -44.82 5.92
CA LEU A 4 -34.15 -44.63 6.74
C LEU A 4 -32.87 -44.48 5.89
N CYS A 5 -32.82 -45.15 4.74
CA CYS A 5 -31.65 -45.14 3.85
C CYS A 5 -31.54 -43.82 3.05
N ARG A 6 -32.66 -43.19 2.69
CA ARG A 6 -32.67 -41.89 1.98
C ARG A 6 -32.24 -40.72 2.88
N LEU A 7 -32.64 -40.73 4.16
CA LEU A 7 -32.23 -39.72 5.14
C LEU A 7 -30.71 -39.74 5.40
N LYS A 8 -30.10 -40.93 5.53
CA LYS A 8 -28.65 -41.07 5.75
C LYS A 8 -27.83 -40.57 4.55
N LYS A 9 -28.32 -40.79 3.32
CA LYS A 9 -27.68 -40.33 2.08
C LYS A 9 -27.74 -38.79 1.92
N HIS A 10 -28.88 -38.17 2.23
CA HIS A 10 -29.00 -36.71 2.21
C HIS A 10 -28.16 -36.03 3.29
N LEU A 11 -28.08 -36.61 4.49
CA LEU A 11 -27.25 -36.07 5.58
C LEU A 11 -25.75 -36.15 5.24
N GLY A 12 -25.30 -37.24 4.60
CA GLY A 12 -23.93 -37.39 4.11
C GLY A 12 -23.55 -36.40 3.00
N ILE A 13 -24.45 -36.16 2.04
CA ILE A 13 -24.22 -35.17 0.96
C ILE A 13 -24.10 -33.75 1.54
N ILE A 14 -24.97 -33.39 2.51
CA ILE A 14 -24.93 -32.08 3.16
C ILE A 14 -23.64 -31.90 3.99
N GLN A 15 -23.18 -32.94 4.69
CA GLN A 15 -21.89 -32.87 5.41
C GLN A 15 -20.70 -32.74 4.45
N MET A 16 -20.69 -33.45 3.31
CA MET A 16 -19.62 -33.34 2.33
C MET A 16 -19.58 -31.96 1.65
N MET A 17 -20.73 -31.33 1.38
CA MET A 17 -20.77 -29.97 0.82
C MET A 17 -20.28 -28.91 1.81
N LYS A 18 -20.60 -29.04 3.10
CA LYS A 18 -20.08 -28.15 4.16
C LYS A 18 -18.57 -28.28 4.32
N PHE A 19 -18.04 -29.50 4.24
CA PHE A 19 -16.60 -29.74 4.34
C PHE A 19 -15.83 -29.18 3.13
N ARG A 20 -16.40 -29.26 1.92
CA ARG A 20 -15.81 -28.64 0.71
C ARG A 20 -15.81 -27.11 0.79
N ILE A 21 -16.89 -26.50 1.27
CA ILE A 21 -16.95 -25.03 1.43
C ILE A 21 -15.92 -24.57 2.46
N LEU A 22 -15.82 -25.26 3.61
CA LEU A 22 -14.83 -24.97 4.65
C LEU A 22 -13.37 -25.11 4.15
N TYR A 23 -13.12 -26.11 3.31
CA TYR A 23 -11.79 -26.36 2.75
C TYR A 23 -11.39 -25.28 1.72
N ILE A 24 -12.32 -24.84 0.87
CA ILE A 24 -12.08 -23.76 -0.10
C ILE A 24 -11.84 -22.42 0.61
N SER A 25 -12.59 -22.11 1.67
CA SER A 25 -12.38 -20.87 2.43
C SER A 25 -11.07 -20.88 3.21
N LEU A 26 -10.65 -22.02 3.77
CA LEU A 26 -9.37 -22.15 4.46
C LEU A 26 -8.17 -22.00 3.52
N THR A 27 -8.26 -22.55 2.30
CA THR A 27 -7.18 -22.42 1.30
C THR A 27 -7.05 -21.00 0.75
N MET A 28 -8.15 -20.27 0.56
CA MET A 28 -8.11 -18.84 0.17
C MET A 28 -7.46 -17.93 1.24
N LEU A 29 -7.69 -18.21 2.53
CA LEU A 29 -7.09 -17.45 3.63
C LEU A 29 -5.56 -17.64 3.71
N LEU A 30 -5.05 -18.83 3.39
CA LEU A 30 -3.63 -19.13 3.43
C LEU A 30 -2.86 -18.53 2.23
N VAL A 31 -3.48 -18.38 1.06
CA VAL A 31 -2.87 -17.73 -0.11
C VAL A 31 -2.78 -16.20 0.05
N SER A 32 -3.63 -15.61 0.90
CA SER A 32 -3.62 -14.17 1.15
C SER A 32 -2.46 -13.71 2.06
N CYS A 33 -1.74 -14.65 2.67
CA CYS A 33 -0.65 -14.36 3.63
C CYS A 33 0.76 -14.41 2.99
N SER A 34 0.90 -14.89 1.75
CA SER A 34 2.17 -14.95 1.03
C SER A 34 2.36 -13.82 0.01
N VAL A 35 1.38 -12.93 -0.14
CA VAL A 35 1.57 -11.66 -0.84
C VAL A 35 2.08 -10.67 0.22
N GLY A 36 3.40 -10.55 0.30
CA GLY A 36 4.07 -9.50 1.08
C GLY A 36 3.56 -8.11 0.68
N PRO A 37 3.92 -7.04 1.43
CA PRO A 37 3.50 -5.69 1.10
C PRO A 37 3.85 -5.45 -0.36
N ALA A 38 2.83 -5.21 -1.19
CA ALA A 38 2.95 -5.05 -2.63
C ALA A 38 4.22 -4.29 -2.96
N GLU A 39 5.21 -5.03 -3.48
CA GLU A 39 6.50 -4.49 -3.84
C GLU A 39 6.21 -3.33 -4.79
N TYR A 40 6.67 -2.15 -4.38
CA TYR A 40 6.53 -0.91 -5.10
C TYR A 40 7.21 -1.09 -6.46
N ALA A 41 6.40 -1.47 -7.44
CA ALA A 41 6.83 -1.61 -8.81
C ALA A 41 7.37 -0.26 -9.26
N SER A 42 8.69 -0.20 -9.24
CA SER A 42 9.48 0.35 -10.33
C SER A 42 9.30 1.84 -10.55
N HIS A 43 10.28 2.57 -10.05
CA HIS A 43 10.85 3.74 -10.69
C HIS A 43 10.82 3.62 -12.23
N LYS A 44 9.78 4.15 -12.88
CA LYS A 44 9.80 4.69 -14.23
C LYS A 44 8.53 5.50 -14.46
N SER A 45 8.70 6.82 -14.40
CA SER A 45 7.74 7.79 -14.89
C SER A 45 7.50 7.55 -16.38
N SER A 46 6.33 7.04 -16.73
CA SER A 46 5.51 7.46 -17.88
C SER A 46 4.22 6.61 -17.82
N GLU A 47 3.04 7.25 -17.78
CA GLU A 47 1.70 6.61 -17.64
C GLU A 47 1.25 6.23 -16.21
N GLY A 48 1.68 6.96 -15.18
CA GLY A 48 1.19 6.74 -13.82
C GLY A 48 -0.01 7.63 -13.48
N ASN A 49 -1.26 7.15 -13.71
CA ASN A 49 -2.52 7.67 -13.16
C ASN A 49 -2.53 9.19 -12.85
N GLU A 50 -3.16 10.01 -13.71
CA GLU A 50 -3.32 11.47 -13.46
C GLU A 50 -3.91 11.81 -12.09
N ALA A 51 -4.62 10.84 -11.47
CA ALA A 51 -5.14 10.93 -10.12
C ALA A 51 -4.07 11.07 -9.03
N GLN A 52 -2.85 10.54 -9.19
CA GLN A 52 -1.78 10.58 -8.18
C GLN A 52 -0.60 11.41 -8.66
N ARG A 53 -0.85 12.70 -8.90
CA ARG A 53 0.11 13.67 -9.40
C ARG A 53 1.17 13.96 -8.34
N VAL A 54 2.44 13.73 -8.70
CA VAL A 54 3.61 14.05 -7.88
C VAL A 54 4.71 14.59 -8.79
N GLU A 55 5.27 15.73 -8.43
CA GLU A 55 6.31 16.42 -9.18
C GLU A 55 7.36 16.94 -8.18
N ILE A 56 8.62 16.61 -8.41
CA ILE A 56 9.73 17.09 -7.57
C ILE A 56 10.11 18.48 -8.06
N LEU A 57 9.90 19.51 -7.24
CA LEU A 57 10.20 20.89 -7.59
C LEU A 57 11.65 21.26 -7.31
N SER A 58 12.20 20.75 -6.21
CA SER A 58 13.58 21.00 -5.81
C SER A 58 14.09 19.82 -4.99
N GLU A 59 15.35 19.47 -5.21
CA GLU A 59 16.02 18.40 -4.49
C GLU A 59 17.45 18.81 -4.16
N SER A 60 17.80 18.68 -2.89
CA SER A 60 19.15 18.86 -2.37
C SER A 60 19.54 17.63 -1.54
N ALA A 61 20.77 17.63 -1.03
CA ALA A 61 21.22 16.55 -0.16
C ALA A 61 20.37 16.42 1.12
N PHE A 62 19.77 17.52 1.62
CA PHE A 62 19.12 17.52 2.94
C PHE A 62 17.67 17.97 2.92
N LEU A 63 17.16 18.38 1.78
CA LEU A 63 15.84 18.97 1.65
C LEU A 63 15.26 18.60 0.28
N VAL A 64 13.99 18.23 0.27
CA VAL A 64 13.23 17.92 -0.94
C VAL A 64 11.89 18.64 -0.89
N THR A 65 11.56 19.33 -1.98
CA THR A 65 10.28 20.01 -2.15
C THR A 65 9.50 19.32 -3.26
N ILE A 66 8.29 18.89 -2.93
CA ILE A 66 7.45 18.05 -3.79
C ILE A 66 6.08 18.69 -3.93
N ARG A 67 5.64 18.89 -5.17
CA ARG A 67 4.24 19.19 -5.48
C ARG A 67 3.48 17.88 -5.61
N HIS A 68 2.37 17.76 -4.91
CA HIS A 68 1.51 16.59 -5.01
C HIS A 68 0.04 16.98 -4.79
N ASN A 69 -0.89 16.24 -5.37
CA ASN A 69 -2.30 16.36 -4.97
C ASN A 69 -2.57 15.49 -3.72
N GLN A 70 -3.81 15.51 -3.19
CA GLN A 70 -4.19 14.68 -2.03
C GLN A 70 -3.89 13.18 -2.26
N SER A 71 -4.18 12.66 -3.43
CA SER A 71 -3.94 11.24 -3.72
C SER A 71 -2.44 10.90 -3.92
N GLY A 72 -1.63 11.89 -4.30
CA GLY A 72 -0.19 11.81 -4.47
C GLY A 72 0.61 11.97 -3.18
N GLU A 73 -0.02 12.36 -2.07
CA GLU A 73 0.64 12.61 -0.78
C GLU A 73 1.47 11.41 -0.30
N LYS A 74 0.90 10.20 -0.39
CA LYS A 74 1.63 8.96 -0.01
C LYS A 74 2.89 8.77 -0.84
N LYS A 75 2.83 9.06 -2.15
CA LYS A 75 3.99 8.96 -3.05
C LYS A 75 5.04 10.04 -2.71
N ALA A 76 4.62 11.27 -2.40
CA ALA A 76 5.53 12.32 -1.96
C ALA A 76 6.26 11.94 -0.66
N MET A 77 5.54 11.42 0.33
CA MET A 77 6.12 10.93 1.58
C MET A 77 7.07 9.73 1.37
N SER A 78 6.68 8.77 0.51
CA SER A 78 7.55 7.64 0.18
C SER A 78 8.83 8.10 -0.53
N TYR A 79 8.73 9.06 -1.45
CA TYR A 79 9.90 9.63 -2.13
C TYR A 79 10.86 10.30 -1.14
N SER A 80 10.34 11.16 -0.26
CA SER A 80 11.18 11.85 0.73
C SER A 80 11.82 10.86 1.70
N PHE A 81 11.09 9.83 2.11
CA PHE A 81 11.60 8.76 2.96
C PHE A 81 12.77 8.01 2.30
N GLU A 82 12.60 7.50 1.08
CA GLU A 82 13.67 6.76 0.38
C GLU A 82 14.87 7.66 0.09
N LYS A 83 14.64 8.93 -0.28
CA LYS A 83 15.72 9.90 -0.47
C LYS A 83 16.56 10.08 0.80
N CYS A 84 15.92 10.37 1.94
CA CYS A 84 16.64 10.57 3.19
C CYS A 84 17.29 9.27 3.69
N LYS A 85 16.63 8.13 3.48
CA LYS A 85 17.17 6.81 3.83
C LYS A 85 18.44 6.49 3.04
N SER A 86 18.51 6.88 1.76
CA SER A 86 19.69 6.67 0.92
C SER A 86 20.97 7.34 1.45
N ILE A 87 20.82 8.35 2.31
CA ILE A 87 21.93 9.06 2.98
C ILE A 87 22.00 8.78 4.48
N GLY A 88 21.35 7.72 4.95
CA GLY A 88 21.35 7.32 6.37
C GLY A 88 20.62 8.28 7.30
N ARG A 89 19.65 9.03 6.79
CA ARG A 89 18.88 10.05 7.53
C ARG A 89 17.38 9.72 7.55
N LYS A 90 16.65 10.36 8.47
CA LYS A 90 15.19 10.29 8.58
C LYS A 90 14.56 11.47 7.83
N SER A 91 13.51 11.20 7.07
CA SER A 91 12.66 12.25 6.49
C SER A 91 11.73 12.81 7.55
N VAL A 92 11.70 14.14 7.70
CA VAL A 92 10.76 14.86 8.56
C VAL A 92 10.03 15.91 7.73
N TYR A 93 8.72 16.01 7.93
CA TYR A 93 7.92 17.05 7.32
C TYR A 93 8.31 18.40 7.91
N GLU A 94 8.75 19.34 7.07
CA GLU A 94 9.18 20.66 7.54
C GLU A 94 8.03 21.67 7.42
N ASN A 95 7.49 21.86 6.21
CA ASN A 95 6.40 22.80 5.99
C ASN A 95 5.65 22.56 4.67
N THR A 96 4.41 23.05 4.60
CA THR A 96 3.68 23.30 3.36
C THR A 96 4.01 24.71 2.86
N LEU A 97 4.60 24.83 1.68
CA LEU A 97 4.93 26.15 1.12
C LEU A 97 3.70 26.85 0.53
N ARG A 98 2.87 26.11 -0.22
CA ARG A 98 1.75 26.70 -0.95
C ARG A 98 0.78 25.62 -1.44
N GLN A 99 -0.50 25.98 -1.52
CA GLN A 99 -1.52 25.18 -2.18
C GLN A 99 -1.97 25.90 -3.46
N TYR A 100 -1.98 25.18 -4.59
CA TYR A 100 -2.46 25.65 -5.88
C TYR A 100 -3.58 24.72 -6.35
N GLY A 101 -4.83 25.14 -6.14
CA GLY A 101 -5.99 24.29 -6.42
C GLY A 101 -5.97 23.01 -5.55
N SER A 102 -6.01 21.85 -6.20
CA SER A 102 -5.90 20.54 -5.55
C SER A 102 -4.48 20.15 -5.13
N ASP A 103 -3.48 20.90 -5.60
CA ASP A 103 -2.08 20.54 -5.45
C ASP A 103 -1.46 21.27 -4.27
N ILE A 104 -0.65 20.54 -3.51
CA ILE A 104 0.02 20.94 -2.29
C ILE A 104 1.52 20.85 -2.56
N ILE A 105 2.25 21.90 -2.21
CA ILE A 105 3.71 21.90 -2.22
C ILE A 105 4.20 21.66 -0.80
N SER A 106 4.71 20.47 -0.54
CA SER A 106 5.32 20.08 0.74
C SER A 106 6.84 20.08 0.66
N THR A 107 7.47 20.44 1.76
CA THR A 107 8.93 20.38 1.93
C THR A 107 9.28 19.42 3.06
N TRP A 108 10.23 18.55 2.77
CA TRP A 108 10.70 17.50 3.68
C TRP A 108 12.20 17.65 3.88
N LYS A 109 12.65 17.49 5.11
CA LYS A 109 14.04 17.62 5.52
C LYS A 109 14.61 16.29 5.98
N CYS A 110 15.84 16.01 5.60
CA CYS A 110 16.59 14.85 6.04
C CYS A 110 17.38 15.19 7.31
N VAL A 111 16.92 14.67 8.45
CA VAL A 111 17.53 14.86 9.78
C VAL A 111 18.23 13.58 10.25
N GLU A 112 19.15 13.71 11.20
CA GLU A 112 19.86 12.56 11.74
C GLU A 112 18.93 11.64 12.56
N LEU A 113 19.24 10.35 12.56
CA LEU A 113 18.55 9.34 13.35
C LEU A 113 18.93 9.52 14.84
N GLY A 114 18.33 10.50 15.50
CA GLY A 114 18.59 10.80 16.92
C GLY A 114 18.39 12.26 17.33
N SER A 115 18.05 13.16 16.40
CA SER A 115 17.94 14.59 16.66
C SER A 115 16.51 15.06 17.04
N LEU A 116 15.77 14.30 17.86
CA LEU A 116 14.43 14.66 18.34
C LEU A 116 14.37 14.66 19.86
#